data_AF-A0A1G7Z1X9-F1
#
_entry.id   AF-A0A1G7Z1X9-F1
#
_cell.length_a   1.000
_cell.length_b   1.000
_cell.length_c   1.000
_cell.angle_alpha   90.00
_cell.angle_beta   90.00
_cell.angle_gamma   90.00
#
_symmetry.space_group_name_H-M   'P 1'
#
loop_
_entity.id
_entity.type
_entity.pdbx_description
1 polymer ?
#
loop_
_entity_poly.entity_id
_entity_poly.type
_entity_poly.pdbx_seq_one_letter_code
_entity_poly.pdbx_strand_id
1 'polypeptide(L)'
;MNKPYSYGKLKGGLERSVVNFIQQYKRGLSNRVVKSFLYNQEHFHLFLKAICFPTADNIEELNQAFRRHYIVIRLTHYLSKLLSHTSRDYYHKHKKRQYHCLLIFDQPINKGDSVETIGNLIDINESDTAEKVINCQGRL
;
A
#
# COMPACT_ATOMS: atom_id res chain seq x y z
N MET A 1 -22.31 -20.94 0.85
CA MET A 1 -21.20 -21.01 -0.14
C MET A 1 -21.78 -20.82 -1.53
N ASN A 2 -21.75 -19.60 -2.07
CA ASN A 2 -22.29 -19.28 -3.39
C ASN A 2 -21.36 -19.80 -4.48
N LYS A 3 -21.88 -20.57 -5.44
CA LYS A 3 -21.16 -20.99 -6.65
C LYS A 3 -20.94 -19.74 -7.53
N PRO A 4 -19.70 -19.27 -7.75
CA PRO A 4 -19.47 -18.06 -8.56
C PRO A 4 -19.40 -18.33 -10.07
N TYR A 5 -19.62 -19.58 -10.51
CA TYR A 5 -19.44 -19.98 -11.91
C TYR A 5 -20.75 -20.56 -12.45
N SER A 6 -21.61 -19.68 -12.96
CA SER A 6 -22.79 -20.06 -13.73
C SER A 6 -22.41 -20.04 -15.22
N TYR A 7 -22.32 -21.22 -15.84
CA TYR A 7 -22.03 -21.38 -17.26
C TYR A 7 -23.31 -21.05 -18.05
N GLY A 8 -23.43 -19.81 -18.51
CA GLY A 8 -24.47 -19.43 -19.46
C GLY A 8 -24.22 -20.13 -20.81
N LYS A 9 -24.93 -21.23 -21.08
CA LYS A 9 -25.05 -21.95 -22.36
C LYS A 9 -23.76 -21.97 -23.21
N LEU A 10 -22.73 -22.70 -22.76
CA LEU A 10 -21.63 -23.10 -23.62
C LEU A 10 -22.09 -24.32 -24.44
N LYS A 11 -21.76 -24.41 -25.74
CA LYS A 11 -22.03 -25.63 -26.52
C LYS A 11 -21.28 -26.80 -25.86
N GLY A 12 -21.93 -27.94 -25.65
CA GLY A 12 -21.44 -29.01 -24.74
C GLY A 12 -20.05 -29.63 -25.03
N GLY A 13 -19.42 -29.35 -26.17
CA GLY A 13 -18.00 -29.69 -26.42
C GLY A 13 -17.03 -28.71 -25.74
N LEU A 14 -17.41 -27.43 -25.66
CA LEU A 14 -16.63 -26.34 -25.09
C LEU A 14 -16.52 -26.46 -23.57
N GLU A 15 -17.59 -26.94 -22.92
CA GLU A 15 -17.63 -27.18 -21.47
C GLU A 15 -16.60 -28.20 -21.02
N ARG A 16 -16.38 -29.27 -21.80
CA ARG A 16 -15.37 -30.30 -21.47
C ARG A 16 -13.95 -29.75 -21.55
N SER A 17 -13.65 -28.93 -22.56
CA SER A 17 -12.34 -28.29 -22.71
C SER A 17 -12.00 -27.42 -21.50
N VAL A 18 -12.97 -26.60 -21.06
CA VAL A 18 -12.82 -25.73 -19.89
C VAL A 18 -12.63 -26.53 -18.60
N VAL A 19 -13.44 -27.58 -18.37
CA VAL A 19 -13.31 -28.44 -17.18
C VAL A 19 -11.94 -29.13 -17.15
N ASN A 20 -11.49 -29.68 -18.27
CA ASN A 20 -10.18 -30.32 -18.37
C ASN A 20 -9.05 -29.33 -18.05
N PHE A 21 -9.12 -28.10 -18.57
CA PHE A 21 -8.14 -27.06 -18.28
C PHE A 21 -8.11 -26.70 -16.80
N ILE A 22 -9.28 -26.49 -16.18
CA ILE A 22 -9.37 -26.15 -14.76
C ILE A 22 -8.79 -27.27 -13.89
N GLN A 23 -9.03 -28.53 -14.26
CA GLN A 23 -8.52 -29.68 -13.53
C GLN A 23 -6.99 -29.82 -13.68
N GLN A 24 -6.46 -29.66 -14.90
CA GLN A 24 -5.04 -29.72 -15.19
C GLN A 24 -4.25 -28.62 -14.46
N TYR A 25 -4.78 -27.39 -14.45
CA TYR A 25 -4.10 -26.22 -13.88
C TYR A 25 -4.62 -25.80 -12.50
N LYS A 26 -5.31 -26.69 -11.79
CA LYS A 26 -5.96 -26.45 -10.50
C LYS A 26 -5.05 -25.76 -9.47
N ARG A 27 -3.78 -26.16 -9.39
CA ARG A 27 -2.80 -25.55 -8.46
C ARG A 27 -2.52 -24.09 -8.82
N GLY A 28 -2.32 -23.77 -10.09
CA GLY A 28 -2.09 -22.40 -10.55
C GLY A 28 -3.31 -21.50 -10.33
N LEU A 29 -4.50 -22.04 -10.64
CA LEU A 29 -5.78 -21.35 -10.41
C LEU A 29 -6.12 -21.16 -8.92
N SER A 30 -5.44 -21.88 -8.02
CA SER A 30 -5.64 -21.73 -6.58
C SER A 30 -4.98 -20.46 -6.02
N ASN A 31 -4.07 -19.82 -6.78
CA ASN A 31 -3.39 -18.59 -6.39
C ASN A 31 -4.40 -17.45 -6.15
N ARG A 32 -4.24 -16.71 -5.05
CA ARG A 32 -5.17 -15.62 -4.67
C ARG A 32 -5.28 -14.52 -5.73
N VAL A 33 -4.19 -14.19 -6.42
CA VAL A 33 -4.16 -13.19 -7.50
C VAL A 33 -5.03 -13.68 -8.67
N VAL A 34 -4.86 -14.95 -9.05
CA VAL A 34 -5.62 -15.56 -10.15
C VAL A 34 -7.09 -15.69 -9.78
N LYS A 35 -7.42 -16.10 -8.55
CA LYS A 35 -8.80 -16.11 -8.06
C LYS A 35 -9.44 -14.73 -8.08
N SER A 36 -8.72 -13.71 -7.63
CA SER A 36 -9.18 -12.32 -7.65
C SER A 36 -9.43 -11.84 -9.08
N PHE A 37 -8.57 -12.24 -10.02
CA PHE A 37 -8.76 -11.93 -11.44
C PHE A 37 -10.04 -12.57 -11.99
N LEU A 38 -10.22 -13.88 -11.76
CA LEU A 38 -11.37 -14.66 -12.26
C LEU A 38 -12.70 -14.37 -11.54
N TYR A 39 -12.67 -13.61 -10.45
CA TYR A 39 -13.88 -13.16 -9.76
C TYR A 39 -14.63 -12.09 -10.55
N ASN A 40 -13.93 -11.30 -11.37
CA ASN A 40 -14.55 -10.33 -12.27
C ASN A 40 -15.15 -11.08 -13.48
N GLN A 41 -16.42 -10.82 -13.77
CA GLN A 41 -17.15 -11.44 -14.88
C GLN A 41 -16.53 -11.16 -16.26
N GLU A 42 -16.00 -9.95 -16.49
CA GLU A 42 -15.35 -9.59 -17.76
C GLU A 42 -14.05 -10.38 -17.95
N HIS A 43 -13.21 -10.42 -16.90
CA HIS A 43 -11.96 -11.19 -16.90
C HIS A 43 -12.23 -12.69 -17.06
N PHE A 44 -13.29 -13.19 -16.43
CA PHE A 44 -13.72 -14.58 -16.58
C PHE A 44 -14.19 -14.87 -18.01
N HIS A 45 -14.89 -13.93 -18.65
CA HIS A 45 -15.28 -14.07 -20.06
C HIS A 45 -14.06 -14.14 -20.99
N LEU A 46 -13.05 -13.28 -20.79
CA LEU A 46 -11.79 -13.33 -21.54
C LEU A 46 -11.06 -14.66 -21.34
N PHE A 47 -11.06 -15.17 -20.11
CA PHE A 47 -10.47 -16.46 -19.78
C PHE A 47 -11.17 -17.61 -20.53
N LEU A 48 -12.50 -17.62 -20.53
CA LEU A 48 -13.27 -18.61 -21.30
C LEU A 48 -12.99 -18.48 -22.80
N LYS A 49 -13.02 -17.25 -23.34
CA LYS A 49 -12.76 -16.98 -24.77
C LYS A 49 -11.40 -17.53 -25.20
N ALA A 50 -10.36 -17.33 -24.41
CA ALA A 50 -9.01 -17.82 -24.69
C ALA A 50 -8.89 -19.36 -24.63
N ILE A 51 -9.61 -20.03 -23.72
CA ILE A 51 -9.62 -21.51 -23.64
C ILE A 51 -10.43 -22.13 -24.77
N CYS A 52 -11.58 -21.53 -25.08
CA CYS A 52 -12.53 -22.03 -26.06
C CYS A 52 -12.04 -21.80 -27.48
N PHE A 53 -11.39 -20.66 -27.72
CA PHE A 53 -10.90 -20.20 -29.02
C PHE A 53 -9.49 -19.62 -28.84
N PRO A 54 -8.45 -20.46 -28.74
CA PRO A 54 -7.08 -20.04 -28.52
C PRO A 54 -6.48 -19.42 -29.79
N THR A 55 -6.86 -18.18 -30.10
CA THR A 55 -6.23 -17.33 -31.11
C THR A 55 -5.19 -16.43 -30.46
N ALA A 56 -4.21 -15.96 -31.24
CA ALA A 56 -3.19 -15.04 -30.74
C ALA A 56 -3.82 -13.80 -30.11
N ASP A 57 -4.85 -13.23 -30.74
CA ASP A 57 -5.56 -12.06 -30.26
C ASP A 57 -6.28 -12.31 -28.93
N ASN A 58 -6.98 -13.44 -28.79
CA ASN A 58 -7.72 -13.76 -27.56
C ASN A 58 -6.78 -14.02 -26.38
N ILE A 59 -5.62 -14.63 -26.63
CA ILE A 59 -4.59 -14.86 -25.62
C ILE A 59 -3.95 -13.53 -25.20
N GLU A 60 -3.64 -12.65 -26.16
CA GLU A 60 -3.06 -11.35 -25.87
C GLU A 60 -4.05 -10.45 -25.12
N GLU A 61 -5.34 -10.46 -25.49
CA GLU A 61 -6.41 -9.74 -24.79
C GLU A 61 -6.51 -10.19 -23.32
N LEU A 62 -6.51 -11.50 -23.06
CA LEU A 62 -6.48 -12.07 -21.71
C LEU A 62 -5.22 -11.64 -20.94
N ASN A 63 -4.05 -11.73 -21.57
CA ASN A 63 -2.77 -11.36 -20.96
C ASN A 63 -2.72 -9.88 -20.58
N GLN A 64 -3.23 -9.00 -21.44
CA GLN A 64 -3.30 -7.57 -21.16
C GLN A 64 -4.24 -7.26 -19.98
N ALA A 65 -5.42 -7.88 -19.96
CA ALA A 65 -6.34 -7.76 -18.83
C ALA A 65 -5.69 -8.25 -17.52
N PHE A 66 -5.02 -9.40 -17.56
CA PHE A 66 -4.34 -9.94 -16.38
C PHE A 66 -3.18 -9.04 -15.91
N ARG A 67 -2.39 -8.48 -16.83
CA ARG A 67 -1.31 -7.53 -16.51
C ARG A 67 -1.87 -6.30 -15.80
N ARG A 68 -2.94 -5.70 -16.32
CA ARG A 68 -3.59 -4.52 -15.68
C ARG A 68 -4.06 -4.85 -14.28
N HIS A 69 -4.74 -5.98 -14.09
CA HIS A 69 -5.20 -6.44 -12.77
C HIS A 69 -4.04 -6.65 -11.79
N TYR A 70 -2.97 -7.31 -12.25
CA TYR A 70 -1.79 -7.58 -11.43
C TYR A 70 -1.05 -6.31 -11.01
N ILE A 71 -0.95 -5.32 -11.92
CA ILE A 71 -0.33 -4.03 -11.64
C ILE A 71 -1.08 -3.31 -10.52
N VAL A 72 -2.41 -3.28 -10.56
CA VAL A 72 -3.21 -2.64 -9.50
C VAL A 72 -2.94 -3.29 -8.14
N ILE A 73 -2.93 -4.63 -8.07
CA ILE A 73 -2.63 -5.34 -6.82
C ILE A 73 -1.24 -4.99 -6.30
N ARG A 74 -0.22 -5.04 -7.18
CA ARG A 74 1.16 -4.72 -6.80
C ARG A 74 1.32 -3.28 -6.35
N LEU A 75 0.70 -2.34 -7.07
CA LEU A 75 0.77 -0.92 -6.78
C LEU A 75 0.14 -0.62 -5.41
N THR A 76 -1.06 -1.14 -5.15
CA THR A 76 -1.73 -0.98 -3.86
C THR A 76 -0.90 -1.53 -2.70
N HIS A 77 -0.29 -2.71 -2.87
CA HIS A 77 0.60 -3.30 -1.88
C HIS A 77 1.84 -2.42 -1.63
N TYR A 78 2.46 -1.96 -2.70
CA TYR A 78 3.64 -1.10 -2.63
C TYR A 78 3.33 0.22 -1.90
N LEU A 79 2.27 0.91 -2.30
CA LEU A 79 1.85 2.17 -1.68
C LEU A 79 1.48 1.99 -0.22
N SER A 80 0.74 0.92 0.11
CA SER A 80 0.38 0.60 1.51
C SER A 80 1.63 0.41 2.39
N LYS A 81 2.63 -0.32 1.88
CA LYS A 81 3.90 -0.49 2.58
C LYS A 81 4.67 0.82 2.70
N LEU A 82 4.78 1.58 1.62
CA LEU A 82 5.48 2.86 1.60
C LEU A 82 4.88 3.83 2.64
N LEU A 83 3.55 3.97 2.66
CA LEU A 83 2.84 4.80 3.64
C LEU A 83 3.08 4.33 5.08
N SER A 84 3.06 3.01 5.30
CA SER A 84 3.32 2.43 6.63
C SER A 84 4.73 2.73 7.12
N HIS A 85 5.74 2.59 6.25
CA HIS A 85 7.13 2.89 6.59
C HIS A 85 7.36 4.38 6.81
N THR A 86 6.92 5.22 5.88
CA THR A 86 7.06 6.69 5.99
C THR A 86 6.36 7.26 7.21
N SER A 87 5.16 6.78 7.54
CA SER A 87 4.44 7.17 8.77
C SER A 87 5.21 6.76 10.03
N ARG A 88 5.74 5.53 10.07
CA ARG A 88 6.56 5.04 11.19
C ARG A 88 7.83 5.87 11.37
N ASP A 89 8.55 6.13 10.29
CA ASP A 89 9.79 6.89 10.29
C ASP A 89 9.53 8.34 10.74
N TYR A 90 8.45 8.95 10.23
CA TYR A 90 8.00 10.26 10.65
C TYR A 90 7.69 10.28 12.16
N TYR A 91 6.93 9.31 12.66
CA TYR A 91 6.60 9.21 14.08
C TYR A 91 7.86 9.07 14.95
N HIS A 92 8.81 8.21 14.57
CA HIS A 92 10.07 8.06 15.30
C HIS A 92 10.91 9.34 15.29
N LYS A 93 11.01 10.02 14.13
CA LYS A 93 11.71 11.31 14.01
C LYS A 93 11.04 12.37 14.88
N HIS A 94 9.73 12.46 14.85
CA HIS A 94 8.95 13.41 15.64
C HIS A 94 9.10 13.14 17.15
N LYS A 95 8.97 11.89 17.58
CA LYS A 95 9.14 11.47 18.98
C LYS A 95 10.56 11.77 19.48
N LYS A 96 11.60 11.43 18.69
CA LYS A 96 12.99 11.77 19.02
C LYS A 96 13.18 13.28 19.16
N ARG A 97 12.60 14.07 18.25
CA ARG A 97 12.65 15.53 18.31
C ARG A 97 11.94 16.10 19.54
N GLN A 98 10.77 15.59 19.89
CA GLN A 98 10.05 15.99 21.11
C GLN A 98 10.90 15.73 22.36
N TYR A 99 11.50 14.53 22.49
CA TYR A 99 12.41 14.26 23.60
C TYR A 99 13.61 15.19 23.63
N HIS A 100 14.25 15.47 22.49
CA HIS A 100 15.38 16.40 22.46
C HIS A 100 14.98 17.83 22.79
N CYS A 101 13.84 18.33 22.29
CA CYS A 101 13.35 19.66 22.64
C CYS A 101 13.03 19.79 24.13
N LEU A 102 12.43 18.77 24.75
CA LEU A 102 12.20 18.75 26.21
C LEU A 102 13.53 18.82 26.98
N LEU A 103 14.52 18.01 26.59
CA LEU A 103 15.84 18.01 27.23
C LEU A 103 16.57 19.35 27.10
N ILE A 104 16.35 20.11 26.02
CA ILE A 104 16.94 21.44 25.84
C ILE A 104 16.23 22.48 26.71
N PHE A 105 14.92 22.36 26.90
CA PHE A 105 14.15 23.28 27.74
C PHE A 105 14.64 23.26 29.20
N ASP A 106 14.99 22.08 29.69
CA ASP A 106 15.49 21.85 31.05
C ASP A 106 17.01 22.09 31.20
N GLN A 107 17.72 22.50 30.14
CA GLN A 107 19.16 22.77 30.22
C GLN A 107 19.45 24.11 30.93
N PRO A 108 20.46 24.16 31.81
CA PRO A 108 20.88 25.40 32.45
C PRO A 108 21.49 26.36 31.43
N ILE A 109 21.16 27.65 31.54
CA ILE A 109 21.56 28.69 30.58
C ILE A 109 23.08 28.95 30.63
N ASN A 110 23.68 28.85 31.84
CA ASN A 110 25.11 29.05 32.06
C ASN A 110 25.73 27.78 32.67
N LYS A 111 27.02 27.54 32.41
CA LYS A 111 27.78 26.42 32.99
C LYS A 111 28.14 26.59 34.47
N GLY A 112 27.67 27.67 35.12
CA GLY A 112 27.81 27.90 36.57
C GLY A 112 26.53 27.55 37.31
N ASP A 113 26.57 27.55 38.66
CA ASP A 113 25.50 27.13 39.59
C ASP A 113 24.19 27.96 39.55
N SER A 114 23.80 28.52 38.41
CA SER A 114 22.51 29.20 38.23
C SER A 114 21.37 28.19 38.07
N VAL A 115 20.26 28.42 38.78
CA VAL A 115 19.03 27.59 38.78
C VAL A 115 18.15 27.82 37.53
N GLU A 116 18.51 28.79 36.69
CA GLU A 116 17.70 29.20 35.54
C GLU A 116 17.92 28.30 34.32
N THR A 117 16.83 27.72 33.83
CA THR A 117 16.79 26.88 32.62
C THR A 117 16.29 27.66 31.41
N ILE A 118 16.60 27.19 30.21
CA ILE A 118 16.15 27.81 28.94
C ILE A 118 14.63 27.99 28.92
N GLY A 119 13.89 27.09 29.56
CA GLY A 119 12.45 27.16 29.71
C GLY A 119 11.92 28.37 30.50
N ASN A 120 12.66 28.81 31.51
CA ASN A 120 12.28 29.96 32.35
C ASN A 120 12.35 31.29 31.59
N LEU A 121 13.08 31.35 30.46
CA LEU A 121 13.17 32.54 29.61
C LEU A 121 11.92 32.74 28.72
N ILE A 122 11.04 31.75 28.62
CA ILE A 122 9.88 31.78 27.70
C ILE A 122 8.66 32.47 28.35
N ASP A 123 8.67 32.73 29.66
CA ASP A 123 7.58 33.40 30.38
C ASP A 123 7.69 34.94 30.41
N ILE A 124 8.46 35.53 29.50
CA ILE A 124 8.61 36.99 29.41
C ILE A 124 8.54 37.40 27.93
N ASN A 125 7.40 38.00 27.57
CA ASN A 125 7.08 38.68 26.30
C ASN A 125 6.28 37.87 25.27
N GLU A 126 4.97 38.11 25.30
CA GLU A 126 3.90 37.59 24.45
C GLU A 126 3.96 38.00 22.97
N SER A 127 5.06 38.56 22.43
CA SER A 127 5.03 39.10 21.06
C SER A 127 6.17 38.74 20.10
N ASP A 128 7.30 38.16 20.54
CA ASP A 128 8.46 37.91 19.63
C ASP A 128 9.00 36.46 19.63
N THR A 129 8.37 35.53 20.34
CA THR A 129 8.92 34.18 20.56
C THR A 129 8.53 33.13 19.50
N ALA A 130 7.54 33.41 18.65
CA ALA A 130 7.10 32.47 17.62
C ALA A 130 8.21 32.14 16.61
N GLU A 131 9.07 33.11 16.25
CA GLU A 131 10.13 32.90 15.25
C GLU A 131 11.35 32.12 15.79
N LYS A 132 11.63 32.17 17.09
CA LYS A 132 12.77 31.43 17.69
C LYS A 132 12.46 29.95 17.92
N VAL A 133 11.20 29.60 18.23
CA VAL A 133 10.77 28.19 18.34
C VAL A 133 10.69 27.51 16.97
N ILE A 134 10.40 28.26 15.91
CA ILE A 134 10.50 27.79 14.52
C ILE A 134 11.95 27.39 14.16
N ASN A 135 12.97 27.96 14.79
CA ASN A 135 14.37 27.69 14.45
C ASN A 135 14.88 26.29 14.88
N CYS A 136 14.12 25.51 15.67
CA CYS A 136 14.37 24.07 15.81
C CYS A 136 14.01 23.27 14.54
N GLN A 137 13.37 23.88 13.54
CA GLN A 137 13.09 23.27 12.23
C GLN A 137 14.27 23.38 11.24
N GLY A 138 15.35 24.11 11.56
CA GLY A 138 16.32 24.56 10.55
C GLY A 138 17.78 24.09 10.66
N ARG A 139 18.22 23.33 11.66
CA ARG A 139 19.64 22.90 11.74
C ARG A 139 19.82 21.42 12.11
N LEU A 140 20.29 20.69 11.09
CA LEU A 140 21.03 19.41 11.07
C LEU A 140 20.22 18.14 11.37
#